data_AF-A0A497B4M6-F1
#
_entry.id   AF-A0A497B4M6-F1
#
_cell.length_a   1.000
_cell.length_b   1.000
_cell.length_c   1.000
_cell.angle_alpha   90.00
_cell.angle_beta   90.00
_cell.angle_gamma   90.00
#
_symmetry.space_group_name_H-M   'P 1'
#
loop_
_entity.id
_entity.type
_entity.pdbx_description
1 polymer ?
#
loop_
_entity_poly.entity_id
_entity_poly.type
_entity_poly.pdbx_seq_one_letter_code
_entity_poly.pdbx_strand_id
1 'polypeptide(L)'
;MDRPLDTGQKGVGTMSDYKYGDCSFCGGEVTEQLVTVVRFYKGRIIIIENVPAGVCRQCGERYYRGAVVEEMERLMESSSKATRQVMVPVMEFATC
;
A
#
# COMPACT_ATOMS: atom_id res chain seq x y z
N MET A 1 -20.28 17.49 -10.63
CA MET A 1 -20.74 17.04 -9.30
C MET A 1 -19.52 16.49 -8.61
N ASP A 2 -18.71 17.44 -8.17
CA ASP A 2 -17.34 17.29 -7.74
C ASP A 2 -17.28 16.50 -6.44
N ARG A 3 -16.60 15.36 -6.46
CA ARG A 3 -16.26 14.62 -5.24
C ARG A 3 -15.20 15.44 -4.49
N PRO A 4 -15.49 15.92 -3.28
CA PRO A 4 -14.47 16.62 -2.49
C PRO A 4 -13.33 15.64 -2.18
N LEU A 5 -12.11 16.05 -2.54
CA LEU A 5 -10.87 15.43 -2.09
C LEU A 5 -10.74 15.76 -0.61
N ASP A 6 -10.92 14.74 0.23
CA ASP A 6 -10.82 14.85 1.68
C ASP A 6 -9.37 15.21 2.04
N THR A 7 -9.21 16.46 2.47
CA THR A 7 -7.96 17.09 2.87
C THR A 7 -7.34 16.30 4.02
N GLY A 8 -6.11 15.83 3.81
CA GLY A 8 -5.36 14.99 4.74
C GLY A 8 -5.39 15.48 6.19
N GLN A 9 -5.76 14.56 7.08
CA GLN A 9 -5.57 14.71 8.52
C GLN A 9 -4.39 13.86 9.00
N LYS A 10 -3.41 14.59 9.53
CA LYS A 10 -2.17 14.15 10.16
C LYS A 10 -2.42 13.10 11.25
N GLY A 11 -1.60 12.05 11.27
CA GLY A 11 -1.55 11.11 12.39
C GLY A 11 -0.55 9.99 12.17
N VAL A 12 0.70 10.20 12.60
CA VAL A 12 1.64 9.11 12.89
C VAL A 12 1.21 8.48 14.22
N GLY A 13 1.01 7.16 14.22
CA GLY A 13 1.02 6.33 15.43
C GLY A 13 -0.29 6.23 16.21
N THR A 14 -1.11 5.23 15.85
CA THR A 14 -1.73 4.20 16.73
C THR A 14 -2.68 3.38 15.88
N MET A 15 -2.87 2.09 16.21
CA MET A 15 -4.00 1.27 15.74
C MET A 15 -5.30 1.89 16.26
N SER A 16 -5.72 3.00 15.66
CA SER A 16 -6.99 3.66 15.94
C SER A 16 -7.98 3.25 14.86
N ASP A 17 -9.13 2.79 15.35
CA ASP A 17 -10.29 2.17 14.70
C ASP A 17 -10.83 2.97 13.50
N TYR A 18 -10.12 2.97 12.38
CA TYR A 18 -10.53 3.68 11.17
C TYR A 18 -11.26 2.71 10.23
N LYS A 19 -12.48 3.11 9.88
CA LYS A 19 -13.40 2.32 9.06
C LYS A 19 -13.16 2.59 7.58
N TYR A 20 -12.83 1.55 6.83
CA TYR A 20 -12.60 1.62 5.38
C TYR A 20 -13.87 1.60 4.53
N GLY A 21 -15.04 1.33 5.15
CA GLY A 21 -16.31 1.16 4.43
C GLY A 21 -16.39 -0.16 3.67
N ASP A 22 -17.41 -0.29 2.82
CA ASP A 22 -17.57 -1.45 1.93
C ASP A 22 -16.73 -1.29 0.67
N CYS A 23 -16.37 -2.42 0.05
CA CYS A 23 -15.55 -2.45 -1.14
C CYS A 23 -16.26 -1.75 -2.31
N SER A 24 -15.64 -0.72 -2.86
CA SER A 24 -16.12 0.02 -4.03
C SER A 24 -16.21 -0.81 -5.31
N PHE A 25 -15.56 -1.99 -5.37
CA PHE A 25 -15.56 -2.86 -6.54
C PHE A 25 -16.64 -3.95 -6.48
N CYS A 26 -16.83 -4.59 -5.32
CA CYS A 26 -17.75 -5.73 -5.18
C CYS A 26 -18.81 -5.58 -4.07
N GLY A 27 -18.76 -4.52 -3.26
CA GLY A 27 -19.65 -4.31 -2.12
C GLY A 27 -19.33 -5.15 -0.87
N GLY A 28 -18.28 -5.98 -0.90
CA GLY A 28 -17.89 -6.82 0.24
C GLY A 28 -17.21 -6.05 1.39
N GLU A 29 -17.24 -6.63 2.59
CA GLU A 29 -16.61 -6.06 3.80
C GLU A 29 -15.10 -5.84 3.63
N VAL A 30 -14.63 -4.64 4.00
CA VAL A 30 -13.20 -4.28 4.03
C VAL A 30 -12.72 -4.22 5.48
N THR A 31 -11.66 -4.97 5.77
CA THR A 31 -11.05 -5.04 7.11
C THR A 31 -9.60 -4.58 7.07
N GLU A 32 -9.14 -3.88 8.11
CA GLU A 32 -7.73 -3.50 8.23
C GLU A 32 -6.83 -4.74 8.37
N GLN A 33 -5.76 -4.79 7.58
CA GLN A 33 -4.73 -5.83 7.62
C GLN A 33 -3.35 -5.21 7.37
N LEU A 34 -2.31 -5.86 7.88
CA LEU A 34 -0.93 -5.54 7.52
C LEU A 34 -0.56 -6.31 6.25
N VAL A 35 -0.15 -5.58 5.22
CA VAL A 35 0.19 -6.16 3.91
C VAL A 35 1.62 -5.84 3.51
N THR A 36 2.17 -6.67 2.63
CA THR A 36 3.42 -6.38 1.92
C THR A 36 3.10 -5.71 0.58
N VAL A 37 3.78 -4.60 0.33
CA VAL A 37 3.65 -3.78 -0.87
C VAL A 37 4.94 -3.85 -1.66
N VAL A 38 4.86 -4.33 -2.90
CA VAL A 38 5.99 -4.36 -3.85
C VAL A 38 5.79 -3.24 -4.87
N ARG A 39 6.84 -2.45 -5.11
CA ARG A 39 6.84 -1.33 -6.06
C ARG A 39 8.09 -1.36 -6.92
N PHE A 40 7.93 -1.03 -8.20
CA PHE A 40 9.04 -0.63 -9.04
C PHE A 40 9.17 0.89 -8.99
N TYR A 41 10.32 1.38 -8.51
CA TYR A 41 10.57 2.81 -8.36
C TYR A 41 12.02 3.12 -8.73
N LYS A 42 12.22 4.10 -9.63
CA LYS A 42 13.55 4.54 -10.12
C LYS A 42 14.49 3.39 -10.51
N GLY A 43 13.96 2.39 -11.23
CA GLY A 43 14.72 1.24 -11.72
C GLY A 43 15.06 0.19 -10.66
N ARG A 44 14.44 0.22 -9.48
CA ARG A 44 14.65 -0.74 -8.39
C ARG A 44 13.32 -1.31 -7.90
N ILE A 45 13.36 -2.53 -7.37
CA ILE A 45 12.23 -3.12 -6.65
C ILE A 45 12.35 -2.71 -5.18
N ILE A 46 11.31 -2.08 -4.65
CA ILE A 46 11.17 -1.72 -3.25
C ILE A 46 10.06 -2.58 -2.66
N ILE A 47 10.36 -3.27 -1.56
CA ILE A 47 9.42 -4.07 -0.80
C ILE A 47 9.21 -3.38 0.54
N ILE A 48 7.98 -2.97 0.81
CA ILE A 48 7.57 -2.33 2.07
C ILE A 48 6.69 -3.33 2.81
N GLU A 49 7.15 -3.79 3.96
CA GLU A 49 6.45 -4.76 4.82
C GLU A 49 5.63 -4.03 5.87
N ASN A 50 4.61 -4.72 6.41
CA ASN A 50 3.76 -4.22 7.50
C ASN A 50 3.03 -2.91 7.18
N VAL A 51 2.58 -2.75 5.93
CA VAL A 51 1.81 -1.57 5.51
C VAL A 51 0.35 -1.76 5.96
N PRO A 52 -0.23 -0.86 6.77
CA PRO A 52 -1.64 -0.94 7.12
C PRO A 52 -2.52 -0.60 5.91
N ALA A 53 -3.43 -1.51 5.55
CA ALA A 53 -4.35 -1.36 4.45
C ALA A 53 -5.72 -1.97 4.77
N GLY A 54 -6.78 -1.36 4.26
CA GLY A 54 -8.09 -2.00 4.20
C GLY A 54 -8.09 -3.03 3.09
N VAL A 55 -8.40 -4.28 3.39
CA VAL A 55 -8.46 -5.35 2.39
C VAL A 55 -9.86 -5.93 2.35
N CYS A 56 -10.46 -5.96 1.16
CA CYS A 56 -11.75 -6.60 0.95
C CYS A 56 -11.61 -8.12 1.17
N ARG A 57 -12.46 -8.69 2.04
CA ARG A 57 -12.42 -10.12 2.37
C ARG A 57 -12.92 -11.02 1.24
N GLN A 58 -13.60 -10.45 0.23
CA GLN A 58 -14.17 -11.20 -0.89
C GLN A 58 -13.27 -11.16 -2.14
N CYS A 59 -12.92 -9.97 -2.63
CA CYS A 59 -12.15 -9.83 -3.88
C CYS A 59 -10.66 -9.49 -3.69
N GLY A 60 -10.23 -9.14 -2.47
CA GLY A 60 -8.84 -8.80 -2.17
C GLY A 60 -8.40 -7.37 -2.56
N GLU A 61 -9.34 -6.52 -2.99
CA GLU A 61 -9.07 -5.11 -3.27
C GLU A 61 -8.45 -4.40 -2.05
N ARG A 62 -7.48 -3.52 -2.29
CA ARG A 62 -6.68 -2.90 -1.22
C ARG A 62 -6.85 -1.38 -1.20
N TYR A 63 -7.14 -0.85 -0.02
CA TYR A 63 -7.35 0.57 0.23
C TYR A 63 -6.28 1.10 1.18
N TYR A 64 -5.57 2.15 0.77
CA TYR A 64 -4.54 2.82 1.58
C TYR A 64 -5.02 4.22 1.96
N ARG A 65 -4.76 4.62 3.20
CA ARG A 65 -5.05 5.99 3.66
C ARG A 65 -4.00 6.96 3.10
N GLY A 66 -4.37 8.23 2.94
CA GLY A 66 -3.44 9.28 2.48
C GLY A 66 -2.13 9.28 3.26
N ALA A 67 -2.19 9.31 4.59
CA ALA A 67 -1.00 9.27 5.45
C ALA A 67 -0.11 8.02 5.25
N VAL A 68 -0.72 6.86 4.93
CA VAL A 68 0.03 5.62 4.64
C VAL A 68 0.71 5.72 3.29
N VAL A 69 0.05 6.32 2.29
CA VAL A 69 0.64 6.57 0.97
C VAL A 69 1.80 7.54 1.05
N GLU A 70 1.62 8.67 1.76
CA GLU A 70 2.68 9.67 1.99
C GLU A 70 3.90 9.03 2.66
N GLU A 71 3.71 8.17 3.67
CA GLU A 71 4.82 7.49 4.33
C GLU A 71 5.49 6.46 3.40
N MET A 72 4.73 5.71 2.61
CA MET A 72 5.31 4.81 1.59
C MET A 72 6.16 5.58 0.58
N GLU A 73 5.70 6.74 0.12
CA GLU A 73 6.45 7.61 -0.80
C GLU A 73 7.74 8.11 -0.15
N ARG A 74 7.66 8.61 1.09
CA ARG A 74 8.82 9.03 1.87
C ARG A 74 9.85 7.91 2.02
N LEU A 75 9.40 6.68 2.30
CA LEU A 75 10.27 5.50 2.39
C LEU A 75 10.94 5.18 1.05
N MET A 76 10.21 5.26 -0.07
CA MET A 76 10.74 5.00 -1.41
C MET A 76 11.75 6.06 -1.88
N GLU A 77 11.55 7.31 -1.48
CA GLU A 77 12.44 8.44 -1.81
C GLU A 77 13.68 8.50 -0.93
N SER A 78 13.54 8.11 0.33
CA SER A 78 14.65 8.09 1.26
C SER A 78 15.69 7.05 0.83
N SER A 79 16.97 7.42 0.87
CA SER A 79 18.09 6.48 0.75
C SER A 79 18.31 5.66 2.03
N SER A 80 17.29 5.56 2.89
CA SER A 80 17.31 4.81 4.14
C SER A 80 17.84 3.40 3.89
N LYS A 81 18.78 2.95 4.71
CA LYS A 81 19.26 1.56 4.64
C LYS A 81 18.07 0.64 4.86
N ALA A 82 17.75 -0.17 3.85
CA ALA A 82 16.73 -1.19 3.97
C ALA A 82 17.05 -2.10 5.16
N THR A 83 16.03 -2.46 5.96
CA THR A 83 16.18 -3.38 7.09
C THR A 83 16.73 -4.74 6.62
N ARG A 84 16.35 -5.17 5.41
CA ARG A 84 16.87 -6.34 4.74
C ARG A 84 16.78 -6.16 3.22
N GLN A 85 17.66 -6.83 2.48
CA GLN A 85 17.60 -6.91 1.02
C GLN A 85 17.25 -8.34 0.58
N VAL A 86 16.58 -8.45 -0.57
CA VAL A 86 16.30 -9.71 -1.25
C VAL A 86 16.83 -9.65 -2.67
N MET A 87 17.37 -10.76 -3.17
CA MET A 87 17.73 -10.89 -4.58
C MET A 87 16.48 -11.28 -5.36
N VAL A 88 16.10 -10.47 -6.34
CA VAL A 88 14.94 -10.74 -7.21
C VAL A 88 15.45 -11.12 -8.59
N PRO A 89 15.29 -12.37 -9.04
CA PRO A 89 15.67 -12.76 -10.39
C PRO A 89 14.73 -12.12 -11.41
N VAL A 90 15.29 -11.72 -12.56
CA VAL A 90 14.54 -11.22 -13.72
C VAL A 90 14.70 -12.24 -14.84
N MET A 91 13.59 -12.73 -15.36
CA MET A 91 13.55 -13.69 -16.46
C MET A 91 13.00 -13.01 -17.71
N GLU A 92 13.59 -13.31 -18.86
CA GLU A 92 13.07 -12.88 -20.15
C GLU A 92 12.09 -13.94 -20.68
N PHE A 93 10.94 -13.49 -21.20
CA PHE A 93 9.98 -14.39 -21.84
C PHE A 93 10.44 -14.70 -23.27
N ALA A 94 10.85 -15.94 -23.53
CA ALA A 94 11.23 -16.39 -24.85
C ALA A 94 10.01 -16.98 -25.57
N THR A 95 9.56 -16.34 -26.65
CA THR A 95 8.69 -16.97 -27.65
C THR A 95 9.57 -17.73 -28.63
N CYS A 96 9.42 -19.05 -28.67
CA CYS A 96 9.99 -19.88 -29.75
C CYS A 96 9.23 -19.65 -31.07
#